data_AF-A0A973IQE0-F1
#
_entry.id   AF-A0A973IQE0-F1
#
_cell.length_a   1.000
_cell.length_b   1.000
_cell.length_c   1.000
_cell.angle_alpha   90.00
_cell.angle_beta   90.00
_cell.angle_gamma   90.00
#
_symmetry.space_group_name_H-M   'P 1'
#
loop_
_entity.id
_entity.type
_entity.pdbx_description
1 polymer ?
#
loop_
_entity_poly.entity_id
_entity_poly.type
_entity_poly.pdbx_seq_one_letter_code
_entity_poly.pdbx_strand_id
1 'polypeptide(L)'
;MIRAFAALLLALCLASCATVPSRSPEVEAKLLQANESLDRLNEEIAEFHERVQMVRLDIQELYRHPGWPEMQEIIEFMQTAAGEGNMPEGGVEIEQVGAAWSEKYGEPWEMMFARYLMLVKSCSELEAKRLSLQSRLLSVQGQFLGASVMAYSSGRHSQGQSIDAVVHILARSGEELEAYTVNSLGLY
;
A
#
# COMPACT_ATOMS: atom_id res chain seq x y z
N MET A 1 -0.42 11.75 34.34
CA MET A 1 -0.36 10.49 33.58
C MET A 1 0.39 9.39 34.35
N ILE A 2 -0.02 9.04 35.59
CA ILE A 2 0.60 7.93 36.35
C ILE A 2 -0.46 7.03 37.04
N ARG A 3 -1.76 7.36 36.95
CA ARG A 3 -2.82 6.61 37.65
C ARG A 3 -3.40 5.41 36.88
N ALA A 4 -3.08 5.25 35.60
CA ALA A 4 -3.61 4.16 34.77
C ALA A 4 -2.82 2.84 34.90
N PHE A 5 -1.56 2.88 35.38
CA PHE A 5 -0.71 1.69 35.49
C PHE A 5 -0.98 0.83 36.73
N ALA A 6 -1.55 1.42 37.79
CA ALA A 6 -1.82 0.69 39.04
C ALA A 6 -3.06 -0.22 38.95
N ALA A 7 -4.01 0.10 38.06
CA ALA A 7 -5.23 -0.70 37.87
C ALA A 7 -4.96 -1.99 37.07
N LEU A 8 -3.91 -2.02 36.24
CA LEU A 8 -3.56 -3.19 35.42
C LEU A 8 -2.95 -4.33 36.27
N LEU A 9 -2.27 -4.01 37.38
CA LEU A 9 -1.61 -4.98 38.25
C LEU A 9 -2.54 -5.64 39.29
N LEU A 10 -3.61 -4.95 39.71
CA LEU A 10 -4.56 -5.47 40.71
C LEU A 10 -5.60 -6.44 40.12
N ALA A 11 -5.84 -6.40 38.80
CA ALA A 11 -6.70 -7.37 38.11
C ALA A 11 -6.02 -8.74 37.89
N LEU A 12 -4.70 -8.84 38.06
CA LEU A 12 -3.91 -10.05 37.83
C LEU A 12 -3.88 -11.03 39.02
N CYS A 13 -4.30 -10.62 40.22
CA CYS A 13 -4.15 -11.45 41.44
C CYS A 13 -5.44 -12.10 41.96
N LEU A 14 -6.63 -11.79 41.40
CA LEU A 14 -7.90 -12.34 41.89
C LEU A 14 -8.53 -13.44 41.01
N ALA A 15 -7.85 -13.85 39.93
CA ALA A 15 -8.32 -14.90 39.02
C ALA A 15 -7.60 -16.26 39.19
N SER A 16 -6.85 -16.45 40.28
CA SER A 16 -6.17 -17.71 40.59
C SER A 16 -7.11 -18.71 41.26
N CYS A 17 -8.05 -19.30 40.48
CA CYS A 17 -8.72 -20.57 40.79
C CYS A 17 -9.61 -21.11 39.65
N ALA A 18 -9.30 -20.78 38.38
CA ALA A 18 -9.88 -21.47 37.23
C ALA A 18 -8.80 -22.33 36.58
N THR A 19 -9.09 -23.62 36.47
CA THR A 19 -8.40 -24.63 35.66
C THR A 19 -7.55 -24.04 34.55
N VAL A 20 -6.24 -24.28 34.59
CA VAL A 20 -5.31 -23.94 33.50
C VAL A 20 -5.90 -24.50 32.21
N PRO A 21 -6.30 -23.67 31.23
CA PRO A 21 -6.74 -24.19 29.94
C PRO A 21 -5.50 -24.84 29.34
N SER A 22 -5.56 -26.15 29.07
CA SER A 22 -4.50 -26.76 28.27
C SER A 22 -4.53 -26.07 26.91
N ARG A 23 -3.50 -25.24 26.68
CA ARG A 23 -3.27 -24.61 25.37
C ARG A 23 -3.21 -25.75 24.36
N SER A 24 -3.95 -25.63 23.25
CA SER A 24 -3.73 -26.57 22.15
C SER A 24 -2.38 -26.19 21.52
N PRO A 25 -1.37 -27.08 21.60
CA PRO A 25 -0.07 -26.80 21.02
C PRO A 25 -0.17 -26.58 19.50
N GLU A 26 -1.18 -27.16 18.86
CA GLU A 26 -1.43 -27.00 17.43
C GLU A 26 -1.94 -25.59 17.08
N VAL A 27 -2.88 -25.05 17.86
CA VAL A 27 -3.38 -23.66 17.68
C VAL A 27 -2.25 -22.67 17.99
N GLU A 28 -1.47 -22.93 19.03
CA GLU A 28 -0.34 -22.07 19.42
C GLU A 28 0.75 -22.04 18.34
N ALA A 29 1.10 -23.18 17.75
CA ALA A 29 2.04 -23.26 16.64
C ALA A 29 1.54 -22.49 15.40
N LYS A 30 0.25 -22.62 15.06
CA LYS A 30 -0.35 -21.87 13.94
C LYS A 30 -0.35 -20.36 14.18
N LEU A 31 -0.64 -19.93 15.41
CA LEU A 31 -0.60 -18.53 15.78
C LEU A 31 0.83 -17.97 15.76
N LEU A 32 1.82 -18.74 16.20
CA LEU A 32 3.22 -18.33 16.12
C LEU A 32 3.64 -18.09 14.66
N GLN A 33 3.32 -19.02 13.77
CA GLN A 33 3.59 -18.87 12.33
C GLN A 33 2.84 -17.67 11.72
N ALA A 34 1.58 -17.45 12.11
CA ALA A 34 0.77 -16.33 11.64
C ALA A 34 1.34 -14.99 12.11
N ASN A 35 1.77 -14.90 13.37
CA ASN A 35 2.40 -13.71 13.93
C ASN A 35 3.74 -13.39 13.24
N GLU A 36 4.61 -14.38 13.02
CA GLU A 36 5.85 -14.16 12.26
C GLU A 36 5.61 -13.65 10.84
N SER A 37 4.54 -14.16 10.20
CA SER A 37 4.15 -13.71 8.86
C SER A 37 3.58 -12.29 8.89
N LEU A 38 2.83 -11.95 9.94
CA LEU A 38 2.29 -10.61 10.18
C LEU A 38 3.41 -9.59 10.47
N ASP A 39 4.39 -9.92 11.30
CA ASP A 39 5.48 -9.02 11.65
C ASP A 39 6.27 -8.60 10.40
N ARG A 40 6.66 -9.56 9.56
CA ARG A 40 7.33 -9.28 8.27
C ARG A 40 6.44 -8.47 7.34
N LEU A 41 5.15 -8.76 7.29
CA LEU A 41 4.22 -8.01 6.44
C LEU A 41 4.09 -6.55 6.91
N ASN A 42 4.04 -6.31 8.22
CA ASN A 42 3.97 -4.97 8.79
C ASN A 42 5.21 -4.14 8.45
N GLU A 43 6.40 -4.73 8.53
CA GLU A 43 7.65 -4.08 8.13
C GLU A 43 7.60 -3.64 6.65
N GLU A 44 7.14 -4.53 5.77
CA GLU A 44 7.05 -4.22 4.34
C GLU A 44 5.94 -3.21 4.00
N ILE A 45 4.82 -3.21 4.74
CA ILE A 45 3.77 -2.19 4.60
C ILE A 45 4.30 -0.82 5.06
N ALA A 46 5.09 -0.77 6.13
CA ALA A 46 5.71 0.46 6.59
C ALA A 46 6.70 1.03 5.55
N GLU A 47 7.57 0.18 5.00
CA GLU A 47 8.48 0.56 3.92
C GLU A 47 7.72 1.05 2.67
N PHE A 48 6.64 0.37 2.30
CA PHE A 48 5.78 0.77 1.19
C PHE A 48 5.21 2.18 1.41
N HIS A 49 4.67 2.47 2.59
CA HIS A 49 4.13 3.78 2.91
C HIS A 49 5.20 4.87 2.84
N GLU A 50 6.40 4.64 3.37
CA GLU A 50 7.52 5.58 3.28
C GLU A 50 7.87 5.89 1.83
N ARG A 51 7.98 4.86 0.99
CA ARG A 51 8.30 5.01 -0.44
C ARG A 51 7.21 5.74 -1.20
N VAL A 52 5.94 5.46 -0.94
CA VAL A 52 4.83 6.19 -1.55
C VAL A 52 4.88 7.67 -1.16
N GLN A 53 5.16 8.00 0.09
CA GLN A 53 5.28 9.40 0.51
C GLN A 53 6.43 10.13 -0.21
N MET A 54 7.58 9.49 -0.38
CA MET A 54 8.69 10.06 -1.15
C MET A 54 8.30 10.34 -2.60
N VAL A 55 7.69 9.36 -3.29
CA VAL A 55 7.25 9.51 -4.68
C VAL A 55 6.18 10.61 -4.81
N ARG A 56 5.26 10.71 -3.86
CA ARG A 56 4.25 11.79 -3.84
C ARG A 56 4.87 13.18 -3.70
N LEU A 57 5.94 13.33 -2.91
CA LEU A 57 6.67 14.59 -2.82
C LEU A 57 7.36 14.93 -4.15
N ASP A 58 7.96 13.94 -4.81
CA ASP A 58 8.59 14.15 -6.11
C ASP A 58 7.57 14.52 -7.21
N ILE A 59 6.38 13.91 -7.19
CA ILE A 59 5.25 14.26 -8.06
C ILE A 59 4.77 15.68 -7.76
N GLN A 60 4.61 16.06 -6.50
CA GLN A 60 4.24 17.44 -6.15
C GLN A 60 5.27 18.45 -6.67
N GLU A 61 6.55 18.11 -6.61
CA GLU A 61 7.60 18.96 -7.13
C GLU A 61 7.57 19.05 -8.66
N LEU A 62 7.25 17.95 -9.35
CA LEU A 62 6.96 17.97 -10.79
C LEU A 62 5.80 18.92 -11.11
N TYR A 63 4.69 18.81 -10.37
CA TYR A 63 3.49 19.63 -10.58
C TYR A 63 3.67 21.12 -10.27
N ARG A 64 4.64 21.47 -9.43
CA ARG A 64 5.00 22.87 -9.17
C ARG A 64 5.76 23.52 -10.31
N HIS A 65 6.28 22.74 -11.25
CA HIS A 65 7.00 23.31 -12.38
C HIS A 65 6.06 24.15 -13.25
N PRO A 66 6.41 25.40 -13.61
CA PRO A 66 5.53 26.29 -14.35
C PRO A 66 5.14 25.77 -15.74
N GLY A 67 6.00 24.94 -16.35
CA GLY A 67 5.72 24.27 -17.62
C GLY A 67 5.03 22.91 -17.53
N TRP A 68 4.69 22.44 -16.32
CA TRP A 68 4.00 21.17 -16.17
C TRP A 68 2.63 21.11 -16.86
N PRO A 69 1.75 22.13 -16.78
CA PRO A 69 0.43 22.07 -17.42
C PRO A 69 0.52 21.81 -18.93
N GLU A 70 1.39 22.53 -19.65
CA GLU A 70 1.56 22.28 -21.09
C GLU A 70 2.24 20.94 -21.38
N MET A 71 3.18 20.52 -20.53
CA MET A 71 3.81 19.20 -20.65
C MET A 71 2.79 18.07 -20.48
N GLN A 72 1.85 18.23 -19.55
CA GLN A 72 0.77 17.27 -19.32
C GLN A 72 -0.12 17.13 -20.57
N GLU A 73 -0.51 18.23 -21.21
CA GLU A 73 -1.29 18.19 -22.45
C GLU A 73 -0.55 17.43 -23.58
N ILE A 74 0.77 17.64 -23.69
CA ILE A 74 1.62 16.90 -24.65
C ILE A 74 1.61 15.41 -24.33
N ILE A 75 1.78 15.03 -23.06
CA ILE A 75 1.77 13.63 -22.60
C ILE A 75 0.43 12.97 -22.91
N GLU A 76 -0.68 13.64 -22.58
CA GLU A 76 -2.04 13.12 -22.81
C GLU A 76 -2.30 12.91 -24.30
N PHE A 77 -1.92 13.88 -25.15
CA PHE A 77 -2.00 13.76 -26.60
C PHE A 77 -1.23 12.55 -27.14
N MET A 78 0.01 12.33 -26.65
CA MET A 78 0.83 11.19 -27.05
C MET A 78 0.21 9.84 -26.66
N GLN A 79 -0.41 9.76 -25.48
CA GLN A 79 -1.08 8.53 -25.01
C GLN A 79 -2.33 8.21 -25.84
N THR A 80 -3.16 9.22 -26.16
CA THR A 80 -4.36 9.02 -26.99
C THR A 80 -4.00 8.57 -28.41
N ALA A 81 -2.97 9.18 -29.02
CA ALA A 81 -2.50 8.80 -30.36
C ALA A 81 -1.98 7.35 -30.43
N ALA A 82 -1.35 6.87 -29.36
CA ALA A 82 -0.88 5.48 -29.25
C ALA A 82 -2.01 4.47 -29.04
N GLY A 83 -3.10 4.86 -28.36
CA GLY A 83 -4.22 3.98 -28.01
C GLY A 83 -5.23 3.74 -29.14
N GLU A 84 -5.43 4.69 -30.05
CA GLU A 84 -6.47 4.61 -31.08
C GLU A 84 -6.00 4.07 -32.43
N GLY A 85 -4.70 3.81 -32.63
CA GLY A 85 -4.14 3.34 -33.92
C GLY A 85 -4.30 4.32 -35.08
N ASN A 86 -4.97 5.45 -34.85
CA ASN A 86 -5.19 6.54 -35.79
C ASN A 86 -4.25 7.68 -35.41
N MET A 87 -3.03 7.64 -35.92
CA MET A 87 -2.22 8.86 -35.98
C MET A 87 -2.96 9.86 -36.87
N PRO A 88 -3.34 11.05 -36.38
CA PRO A 88 -3.98 12.05 -37.22
C PRO A 88 -3.07 12.42 -38.39
N GLU A 89 -3.64 12.51 -39.60
CA GLU A 89 -2.96 12.81 -40.89
C GLU A 89 -2.26 14.19 -40.96
N GLY A 90 -2.14 14.89 -39.85
CA GLY A 90 -1.42 16.17 -39.73
C GLY A 90 -0.59 16.24 -38.46
N GLY A 91 0.04 15.11 -38.08
CA GLY A 91 0.81 14.95 -36.85
C GLY A 91 1.65 16.17 -36.54
N VAL A 92 1.25 16.90 -35.50
CA VAL A 92 2.13 17.91 -34.91
C VAL A 92 3.37 17.13 -34.44
N GLU A 93 4.52 17.41 -35.06
CA GLU A 93 5.76 16.77 -34.66
C GLU A 93 6.00 17.12 -33.19
N ILE A 94 5.99 16.10 -32.32
CA ILE A 94 6.24 16.23 -30.88
C ILE A 94 7.54 17.02 -30.64
N GLU A 95 8.50 16.89 -31.54
CA GLU A 95 9.74 17.67 -31.57
C GLU A 95 9.50 19.19 -31.67
N GLN A 96 8.55 19.64 -32.50
CA GLN A 96 8.24 21.07 -32.64
C GLN A 96 7.56 21.62 -31.37
N VAL A 97 6.67 20.85 -30.75
CA VAL A 97 5.99 21.26 -29.52
C VAL A 97 6.95 21.25 -28.33
N GLY A 98 7.79 20.22 -28.24
CA GLY A 98 8.86 20.12 -27.25
C GLY A 98 9.89 21.24 -27.39
N ALA A 99 10.28 21.59 -28.62
CA ALA A 99 11.17 22.72 -28.88
C ALA A 99 10.55 24.06 -28.43
N ALA A 100 9.28 24.32 -28.76
CA ALA A 100 8.57 25.52 -28.33
C ALA A 100 8.44 25.58 -26.80
N TRP A 101 8.17 24.45 -26.16
CA TRP A 101 8.16 24.34 -24.69
C TRP A 101 9.54 24.67 -24.10
N SER A 102 10.61 24.13 -24.70
CA SER A 102 11.99 24.32 -24.22
C SER A 102 12.45 25.76 -24.36
N GLU A 103 12.09 26.42 -25.45
CA GLU A 103 12.35 27.85 -25.66
C GLU A 103 11.63 28.71 -24.61
N LYS A 104 10.35 28.38 -24.30
CA LYS A 104 9.54 29.11 -23.33
C LYS A 104 10.07 29.03 -21.91
N TYR A 105 10.51 27.85 -21.49
CA TYR A 105 10.92 27.58 -20.10
C TYR A 105 12.43 27.60 -19.88
N GLY A 106 13.23 27.68 -20.95
CA GLY A 106 14.69 27.78 -20.87
C GLY A 106 15.37 26.47 -20.44
N GLU A 107 14.70 25.34 -20.59
CA GLU A 107 15.20 24.01 -20.24
C GLU A 107 14.80 22.95 -21.28
N PRO A 108 15.59 21.87 -21.48
CA PRO A 108 15.25 20.83 -22.45
C PRO A 108 14.00 20.06 -22.03
N TRP A 109 12.98 20.02 -22.90
CA TRP A 109 11.72 19.31 -22.66
C TRP A 109 11.92 17.81 -22.42
N GLU A 110 12.94 17.20 -23.03
CA GLU A 110 13.28 15.79 -22.84
C GLU A 110 13.64 15.48 -21.40
N MET A 111 14.27 16.42 -20.69
CA MET A 111 14.63 16.25 -19.28
C MET A 111 13.39 16.22 -18.38
N MET A 112 12.43 17.11 -18.65
CA MET A 112 11.15 17.13 -17.96
C MET A 112 10.36 15.85 -18.25
N PHE A 113 10.27 15.46 -19.51
CA PHE A 113 9.59 14.24 -19.92
C PHE A 113 10.24 12.98 -19.33
N ALA A 114 11.58 12.91 -19.31
CA ALA A 114 12.31 11.83 -18.66
C ALA A 114 12.04 11.78 -17.15
N ARG A 115 11.98 12.93 -16.48
CA ARG A 115 11.59 13.00 -15.06
C ARG A 115 10.19 12.44 -14.81
N TYR A 116 9.24 12.82 -15.66
CA TYR A 116 7.90 12.24 -15.65
C TYR A 116 7.93 10.72 -15.82
N LEU A 117 8.62 10.19 -16.84
CA LEU A 117 8.70 8.75 -17.08
C LEU A 117 9.35 7.97 -15.93
N MET A 118 10.36 8.55 -15.27
CA MET A 118 10.94 7.96 -14.06
C MET A 118 9.91 7.84 -12.94
N LEU A 119 9.08 8.87 -12.73
CA LEU A 119 8.03 8.84 -11.72
C LEU A 119 6.92 7.84 -12.06
N VAL A 120 6.52 7.74 -13.33
CA VAL A 120 5.57 6.71 -13.80
C VAL A 120 6.11 5.31 -13.52
N LYS A 121 7.39 5.08 -13.81
CA LYS A 121 8.05 3.81 -13.49
C LYS A 121 8.01 3.51 -11.99
N SER A 122 8.37 4.48 -11.15
CA SER A 122 8.32 4.32 -9.68
C SER A 122 6.91 4.04 -9.17
N CYS A 123 5.88 4.73 -9.70
CA CYS A 123 4.49 4.46 -9.37
C CYS A 123 4.06 3.05 -9.81
N SER A 124 4.46 2.60 -10.99
CA SER A 124 4.16 1.25 -11.49
C SER A 124 4.80 0.15 -10.62
N GLU A 125 6.05 0.35 -10.19
CA GLU A 125 6.73 -0.58 -9.28
C GLU A 125 6.05 -0.63 -7.90
N LEU A 126 5.65 0.53 -7.38
CA LEU A 126 4.88 0.64 -6.14
C LEU A 126 3.50 -0.01 -6.26
N GLU A 127 2.84 0.13 -7.40
CA GLU A 127 1.54 -0.50 -7.65
C GLU A 127 1.64 -2.03 -7.66
N ALA A 128 2.68 -2.57 -8.31
CA ALA A 128 2.97 -4.00 -8.25
C ALA A 128 3.26 -4.47 -6.81
N LYS A 129 3.98 -3.67 -6.02
CA LYS A 129 4.24 -3.95 -4.61
C LYS A 129 2.95 -3.89 -3.78
N ARG A 130 2.08 -2.90 -4.01
CA ARG A 130 0.77 -2.75 -3.35
C ARG A 130 -0.08 -4.01 -3.55
N LEU A 131 -0.22 -4.47 -4.79
CA LEU A 131 -0.95 -5.71 -5.12
C LEU A 131 -0.32 -6.95 -4.45
N SER A 132 1.02 -7.03 -4.42
CA SER A 132 1.72 -8.12 -3.72
C SER A 132 1.46 -8.12 -2.21
N LEU A 133 1.48 -6.94 -1.57
CA LEU A 133 1.18 -6.76 -0.15
C LEU A 133 -0.27 -7.14 0.16
N GLN A 134 -1.22 -6.75 -0.68
CA GLN A 134 -2.62 -7.15 -0.54
C GLN A 134 -2.79 -8.67 -0.58
N SER A 135 -2.19 -9.35 -1.56
CA SER A 135 -2.23 -10.80 -1.66
C SER A 135 -1.66 -11.50 -0.40
N ARG A 136 -0.56 -10.97 0.14
CA ARG A 136 0.05 -11.50 1.36
C ARG A 136 -0.77 -11.20 2.60
N LEU A 137 -1.40 -10.05 2.69
CA LEU A 137 -2.33 -9.71 3.76
C LEU A 137 -3.51 -10.69 3.81
N LEU A 138 -4.09 -11.01 2.65
CA LEU A 138 -5.13 -12.04 2.54
C LEU A 138 -4.62 -13.41 3.00
N SER A 139 -3.37 -13.77 2.68
CA SER A 139 -2.75 -15.01 3.15
C SER A 139 -2.63 -15.06 4.68
N VAL A 140 -2.16 -13.97 5.31
CA VAL A 140 -2.04 -13.87 6.77
C VAL A 140 -3.42 -13.90 7.43
N GLN A 141 -4.41 -13.19 6.88
CA GLN A 141 -5.81 -13.28 7.35
C GLN A 141 -6.33 -14.71 7.32
N GLY A 142 -6.02 -15.47 6.25
CA GLY A 142 -6.37 -16.89 6.14
C GLY A 142 -5.74 -17.76 7.23
N GLN A 143 -4.49 -17.47 7.63
CA GLN A 143 -3.83 -18.17 8.73
C GLN A 143 -4.52 -17.91 10.08
N PHE A 144 -4.85 -16.65 10.39
CA PHE A 144 -5.59 -16.29 11.60
C PHE A 144 -6.99 -16.90 11.60
N LEU A 145 -7.72 -16.83 10.48
CA LEU A 145 -9.04 -17.44 10.36
C LEU A 145 -9.00 -18.96 10.58
N GLY A 146 -8.00 -19.65 10.01
CA GLY A 146 -7.77 -21.08 10.26
C GLY A 146 -7.55 -21.39 11.74
N ALA A 147 -6.73 -20.58 12.42
CA ALA A 147 -6.50 -20.72 13.87
C ALA A 147 -7.78 -20.45 14.68
N SER A 148 -8.60 -19.47 14.31
CA SER A 148 -9.91 -19.20 14.93
C SER A 148 -10.83 -20.41 14.81
N VAL A 149 -10.96 -20.99 13.61
CA VAL A 149 -11.79 -22.16 13.35
C VAL A 149 -11.34 -23.36 14.20
N MET A 150 -10.04 -23.59 14.33
CA MET A 150 -9.49 -24.66 15.19
C MET A 150 -9.75 -24.41 16.68
N ALA A 151 -9.72 -23.15 17.12
CA ALA A 151 -10.08 -22.80 18.48
C ALA A 151 -11.57 -23.04 18.75
N TYR A 152 -12.45 -22.62 17.84
CA TYR A 152 -13.90 -22.86 17.93
C TYR A 152 -14.26 -24.34 17.92
N SER A 153 -13.68 -25.14 17.01
CA SER A 153 -13.96 -26.58 16.92
C SER A 153 -13.54 -27.36 18.17
N SER A 154 -12.59 -26.81 18.93
CA SER A 154 -12.14 -27.36 20.22
C SER A 154 -12.93 -26.83 21.42
N GLY A 155 -14.03 -26.11 21.20
CA GLY A 155 -14.85 -25.51 22.26
C GLY A 155 -14.23 -24.29 22.95
N ARG A 156 -13.11 -23.75 22.43
CA ARG A 156 -12.40 -22.58 22.98
C ARG A 156 -12.90 -21.28 22.36
N HIS A 157 -14.16 -20.94 22.62
CA HIS A 157 -14.83 -19.80 22.00
C HIS A 157 -14.18 -18.45 22.28
N SER A 158 -13.73 -18.18 23.52
CA SER A 158 -13.06 -16.91 23.86
C SER A 158 -11.74 -16.73 23.11
N GLN A 159 -10.96 -17.82 22.96
CA GLN A 159 -9.73 -17.81 22.18
C GLN A 159 -10.03 -17.57 20.70
N GLY A 160 -11.03 -18.26 20.13
CA GLY A 160 -11.46 -18.05 18.74
C GLY A 160 -11.87 -16.60 18.46
N GLN A 161 -12.65 -15.99 19.35
CA GLN A 161 -13.08 -14.59 19.22
C GLN A 161 -11.89 -13.61 19.26
N SER A 162 -10.90 -13.87 20.13
CA SER A 162 -9.71 -13.03 20.21
C SER A 162 -8.87 -13.08 18.93
N ILE A 163 -8.78 -14.25 18.29
CA ILE A 163 -8.03 -14.43 17.04
C ILE A 163 -8.80 -13.79 15.88
N ASP A 164 -10.13 -13.94 15.85
CA ASP A 164 -11.01 -13.33 14.83
C ASP A 164 -10.96 -11.80 14.84
N ALA A 165 -10.83 -11.19 16.03
CA ALA A 165 -10.61 -9.75 16.15
C ALA A 165 -9.35 -9.26 15.40
N VAL A 166 -8.30 -10.08 15.32
CA VAL A 166 -7.08 -9.76 14.53
C VAL A 166 -7.42 -9.71 13.05
N VAL A 167 -8.25 -10.63 12.54
CA VAL A 167 -8.67 -10.63 11.12
C VAL A 167 -9.37 -9.33 10.76
N HIS A 168 -10.24 -8.80 11.64
CA HIS A 168 -10.89 -7.50 11.43
C HIS A 168 -9.91 -6.33 11.39
N ILE A 169 -8.89 -6.34 12.26
CA ILE A 169 -7.83 -5.31 12.23
C ILE A 169 -7.06 -5.39 10.90
N LEU A 170 -6.72 -6.60 10.45
CA LEU A 170 -6.03 -6.81 9.18
C LEU A 170 -6.87 -6.39 7.97
N ALA A 171 -8.20 -6.52 8.04
CA ALA A 171 -9.09 -6.07 6.97
C ALA A 171 -8.96 -4.55 6.74
N ARG A 172 -8.88 -3.77 7.82
CA ARG A 172 -8.65 -2.32 7.76
C ARG A 172 -7.32 -1.96 7.10
N SER A 173 -6.24 -2.69 7.39
CA SER A 173 -4.96 -2.48 6.69
C SER A 173 -5.07 -2.75 5.18
N GLY A 174 -5.99 -3.61 4.76
CA GLY A 174 -6.30 -3.84 3.35
C GLY A 174 -6.94 -2.63 2.69
N GLU A 175 -7.94 -2.03 3.36
CA GLU A 175 -8.59 -0.79 2.90
C GLU A 175 -7.59 0.37 2.78
N GLU A 176 -6.65 0.48 3.71
CA GLU A 176 -5.59 1.50 3.66
C GLU A 176 -4.66 1.32 2.45
N LEU A 177 -4.35 0.07 2.07
CA LEU A 177 -3.60 -0.24 0.84
C LEU A 177 -4.42 0.02 -0.43
N GLU A 178 -5.76 -0.04 -0.38
CA GLU A 178 -6.63 0.27 -1.52
C GLU A 178 -6.78 1.78 -1.77
N ALA A 179 -6.53 2.61 -0.76
CA ALA A 179 -6.63 4.06 -0.89
C ALA A 179 -5.58 4.67 -1.84
N TYR A 180 -4.51 3.95 -2.16
CA TYR A 180 -3.49 4.39 -3.11
C TYR A 180 -3.84 3.93 -4.52
N THR A 181 -4.22 4.88 -5.38
CA THR A 181 -4.56 4.63 -6.78
C THR A 181 -3.76 5.52 -7.70
N VAL A 182 -3.42 4.98 -8.87
CA VAL A 182 -2.68 5.69 -9.91
C VAL A 182 -3.68 6.34 -10.88
N ASN A 183 -3.42 7.58 -11.28
CA ASN A 183 -4.26 8.33 -12.22
C ASN A 183 -4.00 7.92 -13.69
N SER A 184 -4.69 8.56 -14.64
CA SER A 184 -4.56 8.28 -16.08
C SER A 184 -3.14 8.52 -16.63
N LEU A 185 -2.34 9.34 -15.96
CA LEU A 185 -0.94 9.62 -16.33
C LEU A 185 0.05 8.63 -15.70
N GLY A 186 -0.42 7.64 -14.94
CA GLY A 186 0.50 6.71 -14.29
C GLY A 186 1.14 7.26 -13.01
N LEU A 187 0.56 8.31 -12.39
CA LEU A 187 1.07 8.94 -11.15
C LEU A 187 0.07 8.81 -9.97
N TYR A 188 0.57 8.72 -8.73
CA TYR A 188 -0.22 8.72 -7.48
C TYR A 188 -0.79 10.09 -7.09
#